data_AF-F3KY50-F1
#
_entry.id   AF-F3KY50-F1
#
_cell.length_a   1.000
_cell.length_b   1.000
_cell.length_c   1.000
_cell.angle_alpha   90.00
_cell.angle_beta   90.00
_cell.angle_gamma   90.00
#
_symmetry.space_group_name_H-M   'P 1'
#
loop_
_entity.id
_entity.type
_entity.pdbx_description
1 polymer ?
#
loop_
_entity_poly.entity_id
_entity_poly.type
_entity_poly.pdbx_seq_one_letter_code
_entity_poly.pdbx_strand_id
1 'polypeptide(L)'
;STTGAANLTAGGNLVVSGVFGNSLTTTTTNSGTTEFGTTSATSLDVTSAGAVTDTGNLSIMGTTTLAAGANAITLDESNDFGGTVMITSAGAVTLKDVDDLTVVSTSTTGAANLTAIDNLVVSGVFGSNLTTATTGTGTTSFGLTSVGGVLDVESANAVGQTGALSVTGTSSIDAGSATVILNISSNNFGGAVSLTGGITQITDANALTLGALNTGALTVITTGNLDLGSGTISGALNVTSNNGAVTQAGALSVTGLSTLNAGTGAITLGNTGNDFVDTVTITSAGALTLQDQNALTVVSTLTTGAANLTAGGNLVLSGMFGSSLTTTTTGTGTT
;
A
#
# COMPACT_ATOMS: atom_id res chain seq x y z
N SER A 1 -4.49 -27.46 32.17
CA SER A 1 -3.08 -27.31 32.51
C SER A 1 -2.37 -28.63 32.26
N THR A 2 -1.74 -28.74 31.09
CA THR A 2 -0.72 -29.77 30.84
C THR A 2 0.64 -29.15 31.17
N THR A 3 1.50 -29.90 31.84
CA THR A 3 2.87 -29.45 32.19
C THR A 3 3.89 -29.76 31.09
N GLY A 4 3.48 -30.47 30.04
CA GLY A 4 4.28 -30.74 28.84
C GLY A 4 3.51 -30.39 27.56
N ALA A 5 4.17 -30.57 26.41
CA ALA A 5 3.57 -30.37 25.10
C ALA A 5 2.28 -31.20 24.96
N ALA A 6 1.23 -30.58 24.44
CA ALA A 6 -0.06 -31.22 24.23
C ALA A 6 -0.28 -31.47 22.73
N ASN A 7 -0.46 -32.75 22.37
CA ASN A 7 -0.73 -33.16 20.99
C ASN A 7 -2.15 -33.73 20.92
N LEU A 8 -3.06 -33.01 20.28
CA LEU A 8 -4.46 -33.38 20.16
C LEU A 8 -4.75 -33.79 18.71
N THR A 9 -5.26 -35.00 18.51
CA THR A 9 -5.61 -35.50 17.18
C THR A 9 -7.06 -35.99 17.17
N ALA A 10 -7.84 -35.54 16.18
CA ALA A 10 -9.22 -35.97 15.97
C ALA A 10 -9.44 -36.51 14.55
N GLY A 11 -10.23 -37.58 14.45
CA GLY A 11 -10.71 -38.14 13.19
C GLY A 11 -11.79 -37.29 12.48
N GLY A 12 -12.20 -36.20 13.11
CA GLY A 12 -13.25 -35.27 12.72
C GLY A 12 -13.06 -33.95 13.47
N ASN A 13 -14.14 -33.29 13.89
CA ASN A 13 -14.04 -31.98 14.55
C ASN A 13 -13.31 -32.06 15.90
N LEU A 14 -12.53 -31.03 16.20
CA LEU A 14 -11.81 -30.85 17.44
C LEU A 14 -12.16 -29.48 18.03
N VAL A 15 -12.68 -29.48 19.27
CA VAL A 15 -12.90 -28.26 20.05
C VAL A 15 -11.86 -28.22 21.15
N VAL A 16 -11.13 -27.11 21.28
CA VAL A 16 -10.03 -26.95 22.23
C VAL A 16 -10.29 -25.75 23.12
N SER A 17 -10.07 -25.90 24.43
CA SER A 17 -10.09 -24.80 25.38
C SER A 17 -9.21 -25.12 26.57
N GLY A 18 -8.69 -24.07 27.21
CA GLY A 18 -7.96 -24.15 28.47
C GLY A 18 -6.50 -23.72 28.37
N VAL A 19 -5.81 -23.84 29.50
CA VAL A 19 -4.42 -23.40 29.66
C VAL A 19 -3.47 -24.57 29.41
N PHE A 20 -2.54 -24.39 28.48
CA PHE A 20 -1.46 -25.31 28.13
C PHE A 20 -0.12 -24.64 28.50
N GLY A 21 0.66 -25.23 29.41
CA GLY A 21 1.91 -24.63 29.88
C GLY A 21 3.08 -24.73 28.91
N ASN A 22 2.85 -25.26 27.70
CA ASN A 22 3.86 -25.52 26.69
C ASN A 22 3.22 -25.47 25.29
N SER A 23 3.88 -26.01 24.28
CA SER A 23 3.37 -26.06 22.91
C SER A 23 2.09 -26.87 22.82
N LEU A 24 1.12 -26.36 22.07
CA LEU A 24 -0.13 -27.02 21.71
C LEU A 24 -0.11 -27.34 20.21
N THR A 25 -0.17 -28.64 19.87
CA THR A 25 -0.32 -29.12 18.51
C THR A 25 -1.70 -29.73 18.34
N THR A 26 -2.42 -29.33 17.29
CA THR A 26 -3.73 -29.86 16.94
C THR A 26 -3.72 -30.44 15.52
N THR A 27 -4.38 -31.58 15.35
CA THR A 27 -4.51 -32.24 14.05
C THR A 27 -5.91 -32.79 13.85
N THR A 28 -6.57 -32.40 12.77
CA THR A 28 -7.84 -33.01 12.35
C THR A 28 -7.69 -33.70 10.99
N THR A 29 -8.57 -34.66 10.73
CA THR A 29 -8.61 -35.41 9.46
C THR A 29 -10.06 -35.49 8.96
N ASN A 30 -10.28 -36.01 7.75
CA ASN A 30 -11.63 -36.23 7.17
C ASN A 30 -12.53 -34.98 7.18
N SER A 31 -11.99 -33.84 6.75
CA SER A 31 -12.68 -32.54 6.76
C SER A 31 -13.04 -32.00 8.15
N GLY A 32 -12.50 -32.58 9.22
CA GLY A 32 -12.71 -32.12 10.58
C GLY A 32 -12.23 -30.69 10.80
N THR A 33 -13.01 -29.87 11.49
CA THR A 33 -12.65 -28.49 11.84
C THR A 33 -11.89 -28.44 13.17
N THR A 34 -11.09 -27.39 13.38
CA THR A 34 -10.50 -27.05 14.68
C THR A 34 -11.15 -25.77 15.19
N GLU A 35 -11.80 -25.81 16.33
CA GLU A 35 -12.42 -24.65 16.98
C GLU A 35 -11.76 -24.40 18.33
N PHE A 36 -11.34 -23.15 18.59
CA PHE A 36 -10.76 -22.75 19.86
C PHE A 36 -11.74 -21.90 20.67
N GLY A 37 -12.07 -22.35 21.88
CA GLY A 37 -12.52 -21.44 22.93
C GLY A 37 -11.31 -20.74 23.57
N THR A 38 -11.51 -20.13 24.76
CA THR A 38 -10.42 -19.49 25.50
C THR A 38 -9.25 -20.45 25.71
N THR A 39 -8.11 -20.15 25.08
CA THR A 39 -6.96 -21.06 25.03
C THR A 39 -5.67 -20.27 25.21
N SER A 40 -4.77 -20.76 26.05
CA SER A 40 -3.41 -20.21 26.15
C SER A 40 -2.35 -21.28 26.02
N ALA A 41 -1.27 -20.96 25.31
CA ALA A 41 -0.15 -21.86 25.07
C ALA A 41 1.16 -21.07 24.85
N THR A 42 2.31 -21.73 24.97
CA THR A 42 3.59 -21.09 24.64
C THR A 42 3.80 -20.98 23.13
N SER A 43 3.24 -21.92 22.36
CA SER A 43 3.21 -21.90 20.90
C SER A 43 2.01 -22.73 20.43
N LEU A 44 1.54 -22.46 19.23
CA LEU A 44 0.39 -23.13 18.64
C LEU A 44 0.74 -23.67 17.26
N ASP A 45 0.49 -24.95 17.01
CA ASP A 45 0.66 -25.58 15.70
C ASP A 45 -0.65 -26.28 15.31
N VAL A 46 -1.26 -25.85 14.20
CA VAL A 46 -2.58 -26.30 13.76
C VAL A 46 -2.47 -26.89 12.36
N THR A 47 -2.81 -28.17 12.25
CA THR A 47 -3.09 -28.82 10.97
C THR A 47 -4.56 -29.25 10.94
N SER A 48 -5.40 -28.46 10.28
CA SER A 48 -6.83 -28.74 10.15
C SER A 48 -7.17 -29.24 8.75
N ALA A 49 -7.92 -30.34 8.66
CA ALA A 49 -8.51 -30.80 7.40
C ALA A 49 -9.73 -29.96 6.97
N GLY A 50 -10.26 -29.16 7.88
CA GLY A 50 -11.40 -28.25 7.69
C GLY A 50 -11.02 -26.81 8.07
N ALA A 51 -12.04 -26.00 8.38
CA ALA A 51 -11.83 -24.64 8.86
C ALA A 51 -11.13 -24.62 10.24
N VAL A 52 -10.47 -23.50 10.53
CA VAL A 52 -9.96 -23.16 11.86
C VAL A 52 -10.71 -21.94 12.35
N THR A 53 -11.38 -22.03 13.50
CA THR A 53 -12.19 -20.94 14.07
C THR A 53 -11.87 -20.71 15.54
N ASP A 54 -12.24 -19.56 16.07
CA ASP A 54 -12.32 -19.30 17.50
C ASP A 54 -13.72 -18.83 17.93
N THR A 55 -14.04 -19.08 19.20
CA THR A 55 -15.21 -18.57 19.91
C THR A 55 -14.80 -17.93 21.24
N GLY A 56 -13.50 -17.83 21.49
CA GLY A 56 -12.91 -17.20 22.67
C GLY A 56 -11.43 -16.97 22.46
N ASN A 57 -10.89 -16.01 23.21
CA ASN A 57 -9.56 -15.48 22.95
C ASN A 57 -8.45 -16.54 23.05
N LEU A 58 -7.57 -16.52 22.07
CA LEU A 58 -6.26 -17.16 22.09
C LEU A 58 -5.24 -16.22 22.74
N SER A 59 -4.39 -16.74 23.62
CA SER A 59 -3.20 -16.03 24.13
C SER A 59 -1.99 -16.93 23.91
N ILE A 60 -1.23 -16.66 22.84
CA ILE A 60 -0.12 -17.47 22.39
C ILE A 60 1.16 -16.65 22.45
N MET A 61 2.04 -16.97 23.40
CA MET A 61 3.25 -16.17 23.65
C MET A 61 4.29 -16.25 22.52
N GLY A 62 4.28 -17.33 21.76
CA GLY A 62 5.29 -17.63 20.73
C GLY A 62 4.67 -17.81 19.36
N THR A 63 5.36 -18.53 18.49
CA THR A 63 4.91 -18.77 17.12
C THR A 63 3.58 -19.50 17.07
N THR A 64 2.71 -19.05 16.17
CA THR A 64 1.46 -19.72 15.78
C THR A 64 1.58 -20.19 14.34
N THR A 65 1.61 -21.49 14.09
CA THR A 65 1.65 -22.08 12.75
C THR A 65 0.26 -22.62 12.39
N LEU A 66 -0.27 -22.19 11.25
CA LEU A 66 -1.62 -22.55 10.81
C LEU A 66 -1.60 -23.19 9.41
N ALA A 67 -2.27 -24.33 9.28
CA ALA A 67 -2.52 -25.03 8.03
C ALA A 67 -3.97 -25.49 7.97
N ALA A 68 -4.76 -24.91 7.08
CA ALA A 68 -6.16 -25.29 6.83
C ALA A 68 -6.39 -25.76 5.38
N GLY A 69 -5.33 -25.88 4.58
CA GLY A 69 -5.44 -26.22 3.16
C GLY A 69 -6.22 -25.14 2.39
N ALA A 70 -7.29 -25.54 1.71
CA ALA A 70 -8.18 -24.61 1.01
C ALA A 70 -9.29 -24.01 1.90
N ASN A 71 -9.37 -24.42 3.17
CA ASN A 71 -10.41 -23.97 4.09
C ASN A 71 -10.04 -22.64 4.76
N ALA A 72 -11.05 -21.98 5.33
CA ALA A 72 -10.86 -20.71 6.01
C ALA A 72 -10.14 -20.85 7.37
N ILE A 73 -9.39 -19.81 7.71
CA ILE A 73 -8.92 -19.54 9.07
C ILE A 73 -9.61 -18.26 9.51
N THR A 74 -10.39 -18.33 10.58
CA THR A 74 -11.10 -17.19 11.16
C THR A 74 -10.79 -17.15 12.64
N LEU A 75 -9.79 -16.37 13.03
CA LEU A 75 -9.40 -16.11 14.41
C LEU A 75 -9.68 -14.64 14.71
N ASP A 76 -10.96 -14.31 14.84
CA ASP A 76 -11.50 -12.94 14.81
C ASP A 76 -11.94 -12.41 16.17
N GLU A 77 -11.79 -13.22 17.22
CA GLU A 77 -11.90 -12.78 18.59
C GLU A 77 -10.72 -11.87 19.00
N SER A 78 -10.76 -11.36 20.23
CA SER A 78 -9.68 -10.54 20.81
C SER A 78 -8.46 -11.40 21.20
N ASN A 79 -7.82 -12.01 20.20
CA ASN A 79 -6.63 -12.82 20.37
C ASN A 79 -5.39 -11.97 20.68
N ASP A 80 -4.39 -12.61 21.28
CA ASP A 80 -3.08 -12.07 21.64
C ASP A 80 -2.04 -13.07 21.10
N PHE A 81 -1.45 -12.76 19.94
CA PHE A 81 -0.38 -13.52 19.32
C PHE A 81 0.97 -12.82 19.52
N GLY A 82 1.57 -13.01 20.70
CA GLY A 82 2.89 -12.45 21.04
C GLY A 82 4.08 -12.91 20.18
N GLY A 83 3.87 -13.78 19.19
CA GLY A 83 4.88 -14.19 18.21
C GLY A 83 4.33 -14.25 16.78
N THR A 84 5.20 -14.52 15.81
CA THR A 84 4.78 -14.58 14.40
C THR A 84 3.69 -15.61 14.16
N VAL A 85 2.63 -15.20 13.46
CA VAL A 85 1.60 -16.07 12.89
C VAL A 85 2.04 -16.49 11.48
N MET A 86 2.42 -17.77 11.35
CA MET A 86 2.83 -18.37 10.09
C MET A 86 1.66 -19.13 9.45
N ILE A 87 1.14 -18.62 8.34
CA ILE A 87 0.08 -19.26 7.56
C ILE A 87 0.75 -20.09 6.46
N THR A 88 0.76 -21.40 6.61
CA THR A 88 1.39 -22.30 5.63
C THR A 88 0.46 -22.62 4.45
N SER A 89 -0.85 -22.73 4.72
CA SER A 89 -1.89 -22.90 3.71
C SER A 89 -3.25 -22.48 4.26
N ALA A 90 -3.97 -21.65 3.50
CA ALA A 90 -5.34 -21.27 3.80
C ALA A 90 -6.15 -20.91 2.54
N GLY A 91 -7.47 -21.05 2.65
CA GLY A 91 -8.46 -20.38 1.82
C GLY A 91 -8.53 -18.89 2.19
N ALA A 92 -9.67 -18.45 2.71
CA ALA A 92 -9.80 -17.12 3.30
C ALA A 92 -9.14 -17.04 4.70
N VAL A 93 -8.66 -15.87 5.08
CA VAL A 93 -8.03 -15.62 6.38
C VAL A 93 -8.67 -14.40 7.02
N THR A 94 -9.02 -14.50 8.30
CA THR A 94 -9.32 -13.35 9.15
C THR A 94 -8.57 -13.55 10.45
N LEU A 95 -7.69 -12.62 10.78
CA LEU A 95 -6.93 -12.60 12.02
C LEU A 95 -7.11 -11.25 12.69
N LYS A 96 -7.38 -11.29 13.99
CA LYS A 96 -7.45 -10.10 14.83
C LYS A 96 -6.54 -10.28 16.03
N ASP A 97 -5.77 -9.24 16.33
CA ASP A 97 -4.92 -9.17 17.51
C ASP A 97 -5.25 -7.93 18.35
N VAL A 98 -5.15 -8.07 19.67
CA VAL A 98 -5.33 -7.00 20.66
C VAL A 98 -4.09 -6.13 20.86
N ASP A 99 -2.93 -6.52 20.34
CA ASP A 99 -1.71 -5.72 20.32
C ASP A 99 -1.03 -5.71 18.94
N ASP A 100 0.22 -6.15 18.85
CA ASP A 100 1.02 -6.19 17.61
C ASP A 100 0.77 -7.52 16.89
N LEU A 101 0.45 -7.47 15.59
CA LEU A 101 0.30 -8.68 14.79
C LEU A 101 1.43 -8.79 13.75
N THR A 102 2.19 -9.89 13.79
CA THR A 102 3.15 -10.22 12.73
C THR A 102 2.69 -11.45 11.96
N VAL A 103 2.42 -11.29 10.66
CA VAL A 103 1.95 -12.37 9.77
C VAL A 103 2.96 -12.68 8.68
N VAL A 104 3.24 -13.97 8.51
CA VAL A 104 3.98 -14.51 7.36
C VAL A 104 3.12 -15.56 6.67
N SER A 105 2.71 -15.32 5.43
CA SER A 105 1.92 -16.29 4.65
C SER A 105 2.75 -16.93 3.53
N THR A 106 2.79 -18.25 3.45
CA THR A 106 3.37 -18.93 2.27
C THR A 106 2.33 -19.21 1.19
N SER A 107 1.06 -19.33 1.57
CA SER A 107 -0.06 -19.55 0.65
C SER A 107 -1.40 -19.22 1.29
N THR A 108 -1.99 -18.08 0.93
CA THR A 108 -3.40 -17.77 1.18
C THR A 108 -4.09 -17.61 -0.16
N THR A 109 -5.11 -18.42 -0.46
CA THR A 109 -5.75 -18.45 -1.79
C THR A 109 -7.04 -17.63 -1.86
N GLY A 110 -7.70 -17.39 -0.72
CA GLY A 110 -8.84 -16.51 -0.57
C GLY A 110 -8.44 -15.12 -0.05
N ALA A 111 -9.45 -14.29 0.23
CA ALA A 111 -9.21 -12.96 0.80
C ALA A 111 -8.63 -13.07 2.22
N ALA A 112 -7.70 -12.19 2.56
CA ALA A 112 -7.11 -12.06 3.88
C ALA A 112 -7.48 -10.72 4.50
N ASN A 113 -8.03 -10.74 5.72
CA ASN A 113 -8.30 -9.56 6.53
C ASN A 113 -7.47 -9.66 7.80
N LEU A 114 -6.53 -8.73 7.99
CA LEU A 114 -5.61 -8.73 9.13
C LEU A 114 -5.84 -7.45 9.94
N THR A 115 -6.13 -7.57 11.23
CA THR A 115 -6.35 -6.43 12.11
C THR A 115 -5.46 -6.53 13.34
N ALA A 116 -4.72 -5.46 13.62
CA ALA A 116 -3.95 -5.29 14.86
C ALA A 116 -4.46 -4.05 15.59
N ILE A 117 -4.46 -4.04 16.92
CA ILE A 117 -4.74 -2.80 17.65
C ILE A 117 -3.52 -1.88 17.57
N ASP A 118 -2.31 -2.43 17.65
CA ASP A 118 -1.04 -1.72 17.49
C ASP A 118 -0.41 -2.04 16.12
N ASN A 119 0.85 -2.46 16.06
CA ASN A 119 1.58 -2.58 14.81
C ASN A 119 1.22 -3.85 14.05
N LEU A 120 1.13 -3.74 12.73
CA LEU A 120 0.90 -4.84 11.83
C LEU A 120 2.09 -5.02 10.88
N VAL A 121 2.78 -6.16 10.98
CA VAL A 121 3.86 -6.54 10.06
C VAL A 121 3.38 -7.67 9.18
N VAL A 122 3.44 -7.50 7.85
CA VAL A 122 2.90 -8.47 6.89
C VAL A 122 3.95 -8.87 5.88
N SER A 123 4.08 -10.16 5.60
CA SER A 123 4.92 -10.65 4.51
C SER A 123 4.39 -11.94 3.89
N GLY A 124 4.88 -12.25 2.70
CA GLY A 124 4.61 -13.50 2.01
C GLY A 124 3.57 -13.38 0.88
N VAL A 125 2.81 -14.45 0.62
CA VAL A 125 1.96 -14.60 -0.56
C VAL A 125 0.48 -14.65 -0.21
N PHE A 126 -0.25 -13.63 -0.65
CA PHE A 126 -1.69 -13.52 -0.58
C PHE A 126 -2.25 -13.56 -2.00
N GLY A 127 -2.75 -14.71 -2.44
CA GLY A 127 -3.18 -14.95 -3.83
C GLY A 127 -4.47 -14.22 -4.24
N SER A 128 -5.17 -13.58 -3.30
CA SER A 128 -6.39 -12.79 -3.54
C SER A 128 -6.23 -11.39 -2.94
N ASN A 129 -7.33 -10.79 -2.48
CA ASN A 129 -7.30 -9.49 -1.81
C ASN A 129 -6.64 -9.60 -0.43
N LEU A 130 -5.90 -8.56 -0.07
CA LEU A 130 -5.33 -8.37 1.26
C LEU A 130 -5.85 -7.05 1.82
N THR A 131 -6.57 -7.13 2.93
CA THR A 131 -7.02 -5.98 3.73
C THR A 131 -6.22 -5.96 5.03
N THR A 132 -5.62 -4.82 5.35
CA THR A 132 -4.89 -4.60 6.61
C THR A 132 -5.48 -3.42 7.35
N ALA A 133 -5.72 -3.58 8.64
CA ALA A 133 -6.21 -2.51 9.52
C ALA A 133 -5.37 -2.42 10.79
N THR A 134 -4.95 -1.20 11.16
CA THR A 134 -4.44 -0.90 12.50
C THR A 134 -5.32 0.15 13.19
N THR A 135 -5.33 0.15 14.52
CA THR A 135 -6.05 1.17 15.31
C THR A 135 -5.08 1.93 16.22
N GLY A 136 -5.59 2.83 17.07
CA GLY A 136 -4.77 3.50 18.09
C GLY A 136 -3.55 4.23 17.50
N THR A 137 -2.36 3.75 17.84
CA THR A 137 -1.07 4.28 17.33
C THR A 137 -0.36 3.34 16.36
N GLY A 138 -1.03 2.26 15.95
CA GLY A 138 -0.47 1.18 15.17
C GLY A 138 0.03 1.57 13.77
N THR A 139 1.20 1.07 13.40
CA THR A 139 1.76 1.22 12.05
C THR A 139 1.55 -0.04 11.21
N THR A 140 1.50 0.09 9.88
CA THR A 140 1.52 -1.06 8.96
C THR A 140 2.87 -1.13 8.25
N SER A 141 3.55 -2.28 8.29
CA SER A 141 4.84 -2.50 7.65
C SER A 141 4.85 -3.76 6.80
N PHE A 142 5.21 -3.62 5.53
CA PHE A 142 5.30 -4.74 4.60
C PHE A 142 6.72 -5.27 4.46
N GLY A 143 6.92 -6.56 4.67
CA GLY A 143 8.08 -7.29 4.16
C GLY A 143 7.94 -7.58 2.66
N LEU A 144 8.68 -8.56 2.15
CA LEU A 144 8.45 -9.05 0.79
C LEU A 144 7.03 -9.62 0.70
N THR A 145 6.15 -8.96 -0.04
CA THR A 145 4.72 -9.30 -0.07
C THR A 145 4.20 -9.31 -1.50
N SER A 146 3.48 -10.38 -1.85
CA SER A 146 2.75 -10.48 -3.10
C SER A 146 1.25 -10.57 -2.84
N VAL A 147 0.49 -9.73 -3.53
CA VAL A 147 -0.98 -9.67 -3.49
C VAL A 147 -1.52 -9.92 -4.90
N GLY A 148 -2.25 -11.01 -5.07
CA GLY A 148 -2.84 -11.41 -6.36
C GLY A 148 -4.09 -10.61 -6.72
N GLY A 149 -4.73 -9.96 -5.75
CA GLY A 149 -5.91 -9.11 -5.93
C GLY A 149 -5.66 -7.66 -5.51
N VAL A 150 -6.66 -7.07 -4.88
CA VAL A 150 -6.64 -5.70 -4.32
C VAL A 150 -5.82 -5.68 -3.02
N LEU A 151 -5.02 -4.64 -2.85
CA LEU A 151 -4.41 -4.30 -1.56
C LEU A 151 -5.18 -3.11 -0.95
N ASP A 152 -5.79 -3.31 0.21
CA ASP A 152 -6.50 -2.27 0.95
C ASP A 152 -5.86 -2.09 2.33
N VAL A 153 -5.38 -0.89 2.63
CA VAL A 153 -4.61 -0.58 3.83
C VAL A 153 -5.25 0.61 4.54
N GLU A 154 -5.76 0.36 5.73
CA GLU A 154 -6.20 1.38 6.69
C GLU A 154 -5.27 1.36 7.90
N SER A 155 -4.33 2.29 7.95
CA SER A 155 -3.32 2.36 9.01
C SER A 155 -3.56 3.58 9.89
N ALA A 156 -3.71 3.37 11.20
CA ALA A 156 -3.86 4.46 12.16
C ALA A 156 -2.64 5.39 12.23
N ASN A 157 -1.47 4.89 11.84
CA ASN A 157 -0.23 5.64 11.74
C ASN A 157 0.52 5.26 10.45
N ALA A 158 1.84 5.49 10.41
CA ALA A 158 2.65 5.35 9.21
C ALA A 158 2.51 3.99 8.52
N VAL A 159 2.58 4.03 7.19
CA VAL A 159 2.72 2.85 6.33
C VAL A 159 4.15 2.82 5.80
N GLY A 160 4.82 1.69 5.98
CA GLY A 160 6.19 1.48 5.53
C GLY A 160 6.42 0.11 4.91
N GLN A 161 7.67 -0.12 4.50
CA GLN A 161 8.09 -1.41 3.98
C GLN A 161 9.56 -1.70 4.26
N THR A 162 9.87 -2.98 4.39
CA THR A 162 11.20 -3.57 4.54
C THR A 162 11.55 -4.53 3.40
N GLY A 163 10.55 -4.94 2.61
CA GLY A 163 10.71 -5.71 1.38
C GLY A 163 9.78 -5.20 0.29
N ALA A 164 9.96 -5.71 -0.93
CA ALA A 164 9.22 -5.25 -2.08
C ALA A 164 7.74 -5.67 -2.03
N LEU A 165 6.87 -4.80 -2.51
CA LEU A 165 5.46 -5.07 -2.76
C LEU A 165 5.23 -5.44 -4.22
N SER A 166 4.49 -6.52 -4.48
CA SER A 166 3.99 -6.87 -5.82
C SER A 166 2.49 -7.06 -5.76
N VAL A 167 1.72 -6.11 -6.29
CA VAL A 167 0.25 -6.10 -6.24
C VAL A 167 -0.29 -6.16 -7.66
N THR A 168 -1.13 -7.14 -7.96
CA THR A 168 -1.71 -7.31 -9.31
C THR A 168 -2.92 -6.41 -9.53
N GLY A 169 -3.77 -6.25 -8.49
CA GLY A 169 -4.94 -5.40 -8.53
C GLY A 169 -4.65 -3.93 -8.16
N THR A 170 -5.71 -3.19 -7.88
CA THR A 170 -5.61 -1.82 -7.35
C THR A 170 -5.10 -1.80 -5.92
N SER A 171 -4.53 -0.68 -5.51
CA SER A 171 -4.13 -0.43 -4.13
C SER A 171 -4.83 0.81 -3.58
N SER A 172 -5.34 0.71 -2.36
CA SER A 172 -5.81 1.85 -1.55
C SER A 172 -4.95 1.89 -0.29
N ILE A 173 -4.14 2.94 -0.14
CA ILE A 173 -3.24 3.09 1.01
C ILE A 173 -3.63 4.36 1.77
N ASP A 174 -4.20 4.17 2.96
CA ASP A 174 -4.62 5.25 3.85
C ASP A 174 -3.84 5.20 5.16
N ALA A 175 -2.99 6.20 5.38
CA ALA A 175 -2.28 6.46 6.63
C ALA A 175 -2.80 7.72 7.33
N GLY A 176 -3.95 8.26 6.90
CA GLY A 176 -4.47 9.55 7.32
C GLY A 176 -3.47 10.67 7.06
N SER A 177 -3.01 11.34 8.13
CA SER A 177 -1.97 12.37 8.04
C SER A 177 -0.55 11.84 8.25
N ALA A 178 -0.38 10.54 8.55
CA ALA A 178 0.92 9.93 8.81
C ALA A 178 1.66 9.60 7.50
N THR A 179 2.95 9.28 7.61
CA THR A 179 3.80 9.06 6.43
C THR A 179 3.48 7.76 5.71
N VAL A 180 3.60 7.76 4.38
CA VAL A 180 3.57 6.56 3.53
C VAL A 180 4.91 6.43 2.82
N ILE A 181 5.70 5.41 3.14
CA ILE A 181 7.04 5.22 2.56
C ILE A 181 7.12 3.85 1.88
N LEU A 182 6.86 3.83 0.57
CA LEU A 182 6.87 2.66 -0.31
C LEU A 182 7.94 2.81 -1.40
N ASN A 183 9.18 3.06 -1.01
CA ASN A 183 10.25 3.58 -1.88
C ASN A 183 11.29 2.55 -2.36
N ILE A 184 11.02 1.25 -2.23
CA ILE A 184 11.90 0.17 -2.73
C ILE A 184 11.75 0.07 -4.24
N SER A 185 12.87 0.07 -4.96
CA SER A 185 12.91 0.14 -6.43
C SER A 185 12.33 -1.07 -7.15
N SER A 186 12.19 -2.21 -6.48
CA SER A 186 11.60 -3.43 -7.03
C SER A 186 10.13 -3.61 -6.71
N ASN A 187 9.48 -2.60 -6.12
CA ASN A 187 8.02 -2.59 -6.01
C ASN A 187 7.37 -2.69 -7.39
N ASN A 188 6.21 -3.33 -7.47
CA ASN A 188 5.47 -3.56 -8.70
C ASN A 188 3.96 -3.47 -8.45
N PHE A 189 3.38 -2.32 -8.76
CA PHE A 189 1.95 -2.05 -8.66
C PHE A 189 1.31 -2.16 -10.05
N GLY A 190 0.64 -3.29 -10.31
CA GLY A 190 0.00 -3.59 -11.59
C GLY A 190 -1.34 -2.87 -11.81
N GLY A 191 -1.97 -2.36 -10.75
CA GLY A 191 -3.19 -1.55 -10.81
C GLY A 191 -3.00 -0.14 -10.27
N ALA A 192 -4.06 0.67 -10.37
CA ALA A 192 -4.03 2.04 -9.87
C ALA A 192 -3.83 2.09 -8.35
N VAL A 193 -3.02 3.04 -7.87
CA VAL A 193 -2.69 3.24 -6.45
C VAL A 193 -3.27 4.56 -5.95
N SER A 194 -4.27 4.50 -5.07
CA SER A 194 -4.78 5.68 -4.36
C SER A 194 -4.05 5.86 -3.04
N LEU A 195 -3.72 7.11 -2.70
CA LEU A 195 -2.82 7.45 -1.59
C LEU A 195 -3.43 8.55 -0.72
N THR A 196 -3.62 8.25 0.56
CA THR A 196 -3.91 9.21 1.62
C THR A 196 -2.78 9.17 2.64
N GLY A 197 -2.11 10.31 2.87
CA GLY A 197 -0.94 10.37 3.76
C GLY A 197 -0.41 11.78 3.99
N GLY A 198 0.51 11.93 4.95
CA GLY A 198 1.37 13.09 5.08
C GLY A 198 2.47 13.08 4.03
N ILE A 199 3.73 12.99 4.45
CA ILE A 199 4.84 12.78 3.51
C ILE A 199 4.70 11.40 2.88
N THR A 200 4.58 11.36 1.56
CA THR A 200 4.32 10.16 0.77
C THR A 200 5.45 9.95 -0.23
N GLN A 201 6.03 8.75 -0.24
CA GLN A 201 7.03 8.33 -1.22
C GLN A 201 6.60 6.99 -1.80
N ILE A 202 6.59 6.90 -3.13
CA ILE A 202 6.29 5.66 -3.83
C ILE A 202 7.28 5.48 -4.98
N THR A 203 7.85 4.28 -5.04
CA THR A 203 8.69 3.84 -6.15
C THR A 203 8.04 2.64 -6.83
N ASP A 204 8.08 2.58 -8.15
CA ASP A 204 7.65 1.43 -8.93
C ASP A 204 8.71 1.04 -9.98
N ALA A 205 8.91 -0.27 -10.17
CA ALA A 205 9.89 -0.82 -11.11
C ALA A 205 9.43 -0.73 -12.58
N ASN A 206 8.16 -0.41 -12.83
CA ASN A 206 7.56 -0.39 -14.16
C ASN A 206 6.83 0.96 -14.37
N ALA A 207 5.74 0.92 -15.12
CA ALA A 207 4.80 2.03 -15.20
C ALA A 207 3.91 2.05 -13.95
N LEU A 208 3.63 3.25 -13.44
CA LEU A 208 2.75 3.44 -12.28
C LEU A 208 1.54 4.27 -12.69
N THR A 209 0.36 3.83 -12.25
CA THR A 209 -0.86 4.64 -12.33
C THR A 209 -1.26 5.01 -10.91
N LEU A 210 -1.29 6.30 -10.60
CA LEU A 210 -1.87 6.80 -9.37
C LEU A 210 -3.38 7.04 -9.57
N GLY A 211 -4.13 6.87 -8.49
CA GLY A 211 -5.57 7.08 -8.42
C GLY A 211 -5.91 8.42 -7.78
N ALA A 212 -6.73 8.35 -6.72
CA ALA A 212 -7.04 9.52 -5.90
C ALA A 212 -5.86 9.85 -4.97
N LEU A 213 -5.53 11.13 -4.87
CA LEU A 213 -4.46 11.65 -4.03
C LEU A 213 -5.03 12.59 -2.97
N ASN A 214 -4.66 12.33 -1.72
CA ASN A 214 -4.82 13.26 -0.61
C ASN A 214 -3.54 13.18 0.24
N THR A 215 -2.47 13.77 -0.26
CA THR A 215 -1.13 13.67 0.34
C THR A 215 -0.63 15.01 0.87
N GLY A 216 0.32 14.97 1.79
CA GLY A 216 1.25 16.07 2.04
C GLY A 216 2.24 16.22 0.87
N ALA A 217 3.55 16.26 1.15
CA ALA A 217 4.56 16.18 0.10
C ALA A 217 4.57 14.80 -0.56
N LEU A 218 4.67 14.75 -1.89
CA LEU A 218 4.64 13.52 -2.67
C LEU A 218 5.91 13.37 -3.51
N THR A 219 6.62 12.27 -3.34
CA THR A 219 7.73 11.85 -4.21
C THR A 219 7.35 10.58 -4.95
N VAL A 220 7.44 10.61 -6.28
CA VAL A 220 7.12 9.48 -7.16
C VAL A 220 8.31 9.14 -8.04
N ILE A 221 8.74 7.89 -8.02
CA ILE A 221 9.83 7.40 -8.88
C ILE A 221 9.33 6.17 -9.64
N THR A 222 9.47 6.17 -10.96
CA THR A 222 9.09 5.02 -11.81
C THR A 222 10.16 4.72 -12.85
N THR A 223 10.20 3.49 -13.35
CA THR A 223 10.99 3.11 -14.54
C THR A 223 10.09 2.76 -15.72
N GLY A 224 9.13 3.66 -15.98
CA GLY A 224 8.11 3.54 -17.00
C GLY A 224 7.18 4.74 -17.00
N ASN A 225 6.12 4.69 -17.81
CA ASN A 225 5.12 5.76 -17.84
C ASN A 225 4.51 5.96 -16.45
N LEU A 226 4.22 7.21 -16.12
CA LEU A 226 3.60 7.60 -14.87
C LEU A 226 2.31 8.37 -15.16
N ASP A 227 1.18 7.86 -14.69
CA ASP A 227 -0.03 8.65 -14.54
C ASP A 227 -0.11 9.14 -13.10
N LEU A 228 -0.11 10.46 -12.89
CA LEU A 228 -0.21 11.08 -11.57
C LEU A 228 -1.62 11.02 -10.97
N GLY A 229 -2.62 10.55 -11.71
CA GLY A 229 -3.97 10.43 -11.19
C GLY A 229 -4.65 11.80 -11.03
N SER A 230 -5.24 12.03 -9.86
CA SER A 230 -5.96 13.28 -9.54
C SER A 230 -6.05 13.52 -8.04
N GLY A 231 -6.20 14.76 -7.61
CA GLY A 231 -6.44 15.11 -6.21
C GLY A 231 -5.51 16.20 -5.69
N THR A 232 -5.22 16.15 -4.39
CA THR A 232 -4.50 17.20 -3.67
C THR A 232 -3.16 16.69 -3.15
N ILE A 233 -2.12 17.48 -3.40
CA ILE A 233 -0.78 17.36 -2.84
C ILE A 233 -0.53 18.65 -2.05
N SER A 234 -0.72 18.59 -0.73
CA SER A 234 -0.59 19.75 0.19
C SER A 234 0.87 20.08 0.53
N GLY A 235 1.79 19.81 -0.40
CA GLY A 235 3.23 20.01 -0.24
C GLY A 235 3.95 20.00 -1.58
N ALA A 236 5.25 19.74 -1.55
CA ALA A 236 6.04 19.62 -2.77
C ALA A 236 5.68 18.33 -3.55
N LEU A 237 5.69 18.43 -4.87
CA LEU A 237 5.53 17.29 -5.79
C LEU A 237 6.87 17.02 -6.49
N ASN A 238 7.50 15.87 -6.22
CA ASN A 238 8.76 15.47 -6.85
C ASN A 238 8.55 14.22 -7.70
N VAL A 239 8.79 14.32 -9.01
CA VAL A 239 8.50 13.24 -9.97
C VAL A 239 9.74 12.89 -10.76
N THR A 240 10.06 11.59 -10.84
CA THR A 240 11.09 11.05 -11.76
C THR A 240 10.58 9.79 -12.45
N SER A 241 10.32 9.85 -13.76
CA SER A 241 9.81 8.69 -14.53
C SER A 241 10.86 7.95 -15.36
N ASN A 242 12.14 8.34 -15.24
CA ASN A 242 13.28 7.70 -15.91
C ASN A 242 13.03 7.44 -17.42
N ASN A 243 12.64 8.47 -18.17
CA ASN A 243 12.29 8.44 -19.60
C ASN A 243 10.86 8.00 -19.94
N GLY A 244 10.05 7.62 -18.96
CA GLY A 244 8.61 7.41 -19.15
C GLY A 244 7.85 8.72 -19.34
N ALA A 245 6.72 8.69 -20.05
CA ALA A 245 5.83 9.84 -20.10
C ALA A 245 5.20 10.09 -18.73
N VAL A 246 4.98 11.35 -18.36
CA VAL A 246 4.23 11.78 -17.18
C VAL A 246 2.90 12.37 -17.64
N THR A 247 1.79 11.78 -17.20
CA THR A 247 0.42 12.20 -17.51
C THR A 247 -0.39 12.37 -16.23
N GLN A 248 -1.66 12.69 -16.37
CA GLN A 248 -2.63 12.77 -15.27
C GLN A 248 -4.02 12.32 -15.75
N ALA A 249 -4.81 11.77 -14.84
CA ALA A 249 -6.18 11.33 -15.10
C ALA A 249 -7.23 12.41 -14.81
N GLY A 250 -6.95 13.33 -13.89
CA GLY A 250 -7.84 14.42 -13.50
C GLY A 250 -7.08 15.66 -13.08
N ALA A 251 -7.76 16.60 -12.42
CA ALA A 251 -7.12 17.82 -11.91
C ALA A 251 -6.17 17.51 -10.74
N LEU A 252 -5.05 18.23 -10.68
CA LEU A 252 -4.09 18.21 -9.59
C LEU A 252 -4.05 19.58 -8.91
N SER A 253 -4.18 19.61 -7.59
CA SER A 253 -3.92 20.80 -6.77
C SER A 253 -2.64 20.57 -5.98
N VAL A 254 -1.61 21.38 -6.23
CA VAL A 254 -0.29 21.25 -5.60
C VAL A 254 0.07 22.56 -4.92
N THR A 255 0.20 22.54 -3.59
CA THR A 255 0.43 23.78 -2.83
C THR A 255 1.89 24.18 -2.70
N GLY A 256 2.82 23.26 -2.97
CA GLY A 256 4.26 23.50 -2.91
C GLY A 256 4.97 23.37 -4.26
N LEU A 257 6.28 23.61 -4.26
CA LEU A 257 7.14 23.46 -5.44
C LEU A 257 6.93 22.10 -6.13
N SER A 258 6.69 22.14 -7.43
CA SER A 258 6.66 20.94 -8.27
C SER A 258 7.99 20.78 -9.00
N THR A 259 8.66 19.64 -8.87
CA THR A 259 9.88 19.29 -9.60
C THR A 259 9.63 18.05 -10.44
N LEU A 260 9.62 18.20 -11.76
CA LEU A 260 9.25 17.15 -12.71
C LEU A 260 10.43 16.77 -13.59
N ASN A 261 10.77 15.49 -13.61
CA ASN A 261 11.83 14.91 -14.44
C ASN A 261 11.32 13.70 -15.21
N ALA A 262 10.98 13.91 -16.48
CA ALA A 262 10.58 12.84 -17.38
C ALA A 262 11.74 12.31 -18.25
N GLY A 263 12.96 12.84 -18.11
CA GLY A 263 14.06 12.56 -19.03
C GLY A 263 13.65 12.89 -20.47
N THR A 264 13.73 11.89 -21.36
CA THR A 264 13.25 12.02 -22.75
C THR A 264 11.73 11.88 -22.92
N GLY A 265 11.01 11.43 -21.88
CA GLY A 265 9.56 11.29 -21.88
C GLY A 265 8.84 12.63 -21.92
N ALA A 266 7.60 12.65 -22.43
CA ALA A 266 6.78 13.85 -22.43
C ALA A 266 6.14 14.08 -21.04
N ILE A 267 5.92 15.35 -20.68
CA ILE A 267 5.10 15.74 -19.53
C ILE A 267 3.82 16.36 -20.06
N THR A 268 2.67 15.77 -19.74
CA THR A 268 1.34 16.23 -20.19
C THR A 268 0.41 16.38 -19.00
N LEU A 269 0.41 17.56 -18.41
CA LEU A 269 -0.45 17.98 -17.29
C LEU A 269 -1.44 19.04 -17.76
N GLY A 270 -2.33 18.64 -18.67
CA GLY A 270 -3.17 19.53 -19.47
C GLY A 270 -4.63 19.66 -18.99
N ASN A 271 -4.96 19.33 -17.74
CA ASN A 271 -6.31 19.53 -17.25
C ASN A 271 -6.53 21.00 -16.89
N THR A 272 -7.68 21.56 -17.30
CA THR A 272 -8.04 22.96 -17.06
C THR A 272 -8.21 23.33 -15.60
N GLY A 273 -8.47 22.36 -14.72
CA GLY A 273 -8.66 22.55 -13.28
C GLY A 273 -7.39 22.29 -12.46
N ASN A 274 -6.24 22.06 -13.09
CA ASN A 274 -4.97 22.03 -12.38
C ASN A 274 -4.72 23.37 -11.67
N ASP A 275 -4.14 23.30 -10.48
CA ASP A 275 -3.83 24.45 -9.63
C ASP A 275 -2.44 24.26 -9.02
N PHE A 276 -1.42 24.86 -9.62
CA PHE A 276 -0.05 24.83 -9.13
C PHE A 276 0.26 26.15 -8.43
N VAL A 277 0.18 26.15 -7.10
CA VAL A 277 0.27 27.38 -6.30
C VAL A 277 1.70 27.96 -6.27
N ASP A 278 2.71 27.10 -6.37
CA ASP A 278 4.13 27.46 -6.39
C ASP A 278 4.74 27.13 -7.77
N THR A 279 6.03 27.42 -7.92
CA THR A 279 6.78 27.23 -9.16
C THR A 279 6.74 25.76 -9.62
N VAL A 280 6.54 25.56 -10.91
CA VAL A 280 6.75 24.28 -11.58
C VAL A 280 8.14 24.26 -12.23
N THR A 281 9.03 23.45 -11.67
CA THR A 281 10.38 23.22 -12.20
C THR A 281 10.41 21.97 -13.05
N ILE A 282 10.76 22.13 -14.32
CA ILE A 282 11.01 21.03 -15.27
C ILE A 282 12.50 20.77 -15.31
N THR A 283 12.96 19.69 -14.68
CA THR A 283 14.37 19.29 -14.75
C THR A 283 14.72 18.73 -16.13
N SER A 284 13.86 17.87 -16.68
CA SER A 284 14.02 17.35 -18.04
C SER A 284 12.67 16.88 -18.61
N ALA A 285 12.40 17.23 -19.85
CA ALA A 285 11.27 16.72 -20.63
C ALA A 285 11.60 16.58 -22.12
N GLY A 286 10.94 15.62 -22.76
CA GLY A 286 10.73 15.56 -24.20
C GLY A 286 9.82 16.71 -24.64
N ALA A 287 8.53 16.43 -24.84
CA ALA A 287 7.51 17.47 -25.00
C ALA A 287 6.95 17.91 -23.64
N LEU A 288 6.43 19.13 -23.56
CA LEU A 288 5.84 19.69 -22.35
C LEU A 288 4.46 20.26 -22.68
N THR A 289 3.44 19.84 -21.94
CA THR A 289 2.13 20.48 -21.90
C THR A 289 1.74 20.70 -20.46
N LEU A 290 1.58 21.96 -20.04
CA LEU A 290 1.07 22.32 -18.73
C LEU A 290 -0.13 23.25 -18.89
N GLN A 291 -1.15 23.00 -18.10
CA GLN A 291 -2.27 23.90 -17.92
C GLN A 291 -2.46 24.15 -16.44
N ASP A 292 -2.79 25.40 -16.11
CA ASP A 292 -3.13 25.87 -14.78
C ASP A 292 -4.35 26.79 -14.86
N GLN A 293 -5.29 26.64 -13.93
CA GLN A 293 -6.47 27.48 -13.81
C GLN A 293 -6.13 28.89 -13.29
N ASN A 294 -4.95 29.08 -12.68
CA ASN A 294 -4.50 30.33 -12.08
C ASN A 294 -3.25 30.88 -12.78
N ALA A 295 -2.48 31.71 -12.08
CA ALA A 295 -1.18 32.18 -12.58
C ALA A 295 -0.17 31.04 -12.47
N LEU A 296 0.67 30.88 -13.49
CA LEU A 296 1.62 29.77 -13.58
C LEU A 296 3.04 30.32 -13.69
N THR A 297 3.94 29.82 -12.84
CA THR A 297 5.38 30.06 -12.95
C THR A 297 6.10 28.78 -13.33
N VAL A 298 6.82 28.78 -14.45
CA VAL A 298 7.57 27.61 -14.93
C VAL A 298 9.05 27.94 -15.10
N VAL A 299 9.90 27.10 -14.49
CA VAL A 299 11.35 27.11 -14.69
C VAL A 299 11.73 25.82 -15.41
N SER A 300 12.26 25.89 -16.63
CA SER A 300 12.68 24.70 -17.37
C SER A 300 14.19 24.66 -17.50
N THR A 301 14.84 23.63 -16.95
CA THR A 301 16.26 23.38 -17.18
C THR A 301 16.50 22.81 -18.58
N LEU A 302 15.66 21.86 -19.01
CA LEU A 302 15.78 21.21 -20.31
C LEU A 302 14.42 20.67 -20.78
N THR A 303 13.81 21.33 -21.76
CA THR A 303 12.76 20.74 -22.59
C THR A 303 13.29 20.63 -24.01
N THR A 304 13.23 19.44 -24.62
CA THR A 304 13.85 19.18 -25.93
C THR A 304 12.88 19.27 -27.11
N GLY A 305 11.60 18.97 -26.87
CA GLY A 305 10.50 19.01 -27.83
C GLY A 305 9.63 20.27 -27.71
N ALA A 306 8.42 20.23 -28.26
CA ALA A 306 7.49 21.35 -28.18
C ALA A 306 6.99 21.58 -26.74
N ALA A 307 6.85 22.83 -26.35
CA ALA A 307 6.30 23.26 -25.07
C ALA A 307 5.00 24.06 -25.29
N ASN A 308 3.90 23.62 -24.69
CA ASN A 308 2.60 24.29 -24.70
C ASN A 308 2.19 24.61 -23.26
N LEU A 309 2.15 25.90 -22.91
CA LEU A 309 1.89 26.35 -21.54
C LEU A 309 0.67 27.25 -21.51
N THR A 310 -0.32 26.89 -20.71
CA THR A 310 -1.56 27.67 -20.55
C THR A 310 -1.77 28.06 -19.09
N ALA A 311 -1.97 29.35 -18.83
CA ALA A 311 -2.33 29.88 -17.52
C ALA A 311 -3.68 30.58 -17.56
N GLY A 312 -4.49 30.35 -16.53
CA GLY A 312 -5.71 31.13 -16.27
C GLY A 312 -5.42 32.59 -15.87
N GLY A 313 -4.18 32.88 -15.47
CA GLY A 313 -3.70 34.21 -15.09
C GLY A 313 -2.37 34.58 -15.77
N ASN A 314 -1.47 35.19 -15.00
CA ASN A 314 -0.14 35.55 -15.50
C ASN A 314 0.71 34.31 -15.72
N LEU A 315 1.51 34.29 -16.78
CA LEU A 315 2.45 33.21 -17.06
C LEU A 315 3.88 33.76 -16.94
N VAL A 316 4.69 33.17 -16.06
CA VAL A 316 6.10 33.56 -15.86
C VAL A 316 6.99 32.41 -16.25
N LEU A 317 7.92 32.63 -17.17
CA LEU A 317 8.78 31.59 -17.74
C LEU A 317 10.26 31.93 -17.59
N SER A 318 11.07 30.92 -17.28
CA SER A 318 12.53 31.04 -17.37
C SER A 318 13.19 29.71 -17.76
N GLY A 319 14.37 29.79 -18.38
CA GLY A 319 15.16 28.63 -18.79
C GLY A 319 14.93 28.19 -20.25
N MET A 320 15.08 26.90 -20.52
CA MET A 320 15.13 26.32 -21.87
C MET A 320 13.84 25.58 -22.25
N PHE A 321 13.15 26.08 -23.26
CA PHE A 321 11.90 25.52 -23.78
C PHE A 321 12.01 25.17 -25.27
N GLY A 322 12.69 24.05 -25.57
CA GLY A 322 12.59 23.36 -26.86
C GLY A 322 12.77 24.19 -28.14
N SER A 323 12.34 23.61 -29.27
CA SER A 323 12.36 24.26 -30.60
C SER A 323 11.09 25.06 -30.91
N SER A 324 10.03 24.88 -30.11
CA SER A 324 8.76 25.59 -30.24
C SER A 324 8.13 25.78 -28.86
N LEU A 325 7.85 27.02 -28.51
CA LEU A 325 7.16 27.42 -27.29
C LEU A 325 5.87 28.14 -27.65
N THR A 326 4.74 27.55 -27.26
CA THR A 326 3.41 28.15 -27.36
C THR A 326 2.95 28.52 -25.96
N THR A 327 2.59 29.77 -25.77
CA THR A 327 2.05 30.28 -24.51
C THR A 327 0.63 30.78 -24.70
N THR A 328 -0.21 30.60 -23.69
CA THR A 328 -1.58 31.11 -23.68
C THR A 328 -1.92 31.60 -22.27
N THR A 329 -2.34 32.85 -22.15
CA THR A 329 -2.98 33.38 -20.95
C THR A 329 -4.45 33.61 -21.24
N THR A 330 -5.31 33.44 -20.24
CA THR A 330 -6.72 33.82 -20.35
C THR A 330 -7.04 35.04 -19.48
N GLY A 331 -8.12 35.76 -19.80
CA GLY A 331 -8.49 36.98 -19.08
C GLY A 331 -7.50 38.14 -19.32
N THR A 332 -7.00 38.75 -18.24
CA THR A 332 -6.07 39.90 -18.28
C THR A 332 -4.61 39.51 -18.05
N GLY A 333 -4.28 38.21 -18.08
CA GLY A 333 -2.92 37.72 -17.82
C GLY A 333 -1.92 38.09 -18.93
N THR A 334 -0.66 38.31 -18.55
CA THR A 334 0.46 38.56 -19.48
C THR A 334 1.45 37.40 -19.48
N THR A 335 2.25 37.28 -20.55
CA THR A 335 3.42 36.38 -20.62
C THR A 335 4.69 37.21 -20.47
#